data_AF-Q43856-F1
#
_entry.id   AF-Q43856-F1
#
_cell.length_a   1.000
_cell.length_b   1.000
_cell.length_c   1.000
_cell.angle_alpha   90.00
_cell.angle_beta   90.00
_cell.angle_gamma   90.00
#
_symmetry.space_group_name_H-M   'P 1'
#
loop_
_entity.id
_entity.type
_entity.pdbx_description
1 polymer ?
#
loop_
_entity_poly.entity_id
_entity_poly.type
_entity_poly.pdbx_seq_one_letter_code
_entity_poly.pdbx_strand_id
1 'polypeptide(L)'
;MTILSTIWLLPLFTFIYVNGVLPIEATHHVYRELESLSSDEYSTNQPYRTGYHFQPPKNWINDPNGPLIYKGVYHLFYQYNPKGAQWGNIVWAHSVSTDLINWIPLDPAIFPSQPSDINGCWSGSTTILHGNKPSILYTGINKLNHQVQNLAYPKDFSDPFLREWIKSPENPVIEPTSENKINASSFRDPTTGWLGKDGKWRGIVGSKRSTRGIAILYKSKDFVKWKKSKHPLHSAKGTGMWECPDFFPVLKNGIKGVDTSLNDDYVRHVLKVSLDDKKHDYYLIGSYDEEKDRFVPDRGFEEVEIEEVFRYDYGKYYASKTFFDYEKNRRILLGWVNESSSIPDDIKKGWSGIHTIPRTIWLHESGKQLVQWPVVEIEKLRVNHVNLPTKLLKGAELLQINGVTASQADVEIAFEVNKNTIGEAEVLEKLPDPQILCSQKGTSVKSGLGPFGLFVFASKGLQEFTSVFFRIFGFQNKNIVLFCSDQSRSSLNKDNDLTSYGTFIDVDVLHEKLSLRTLIDHSVVESFGGEGKACITARVYPTLAVNDKALIYAFNNGTTDVKITSLNAWSMKKARLNGKL
;
A
#
# COMPACT_ATOMS: atom_id res chain seq x y z
N MET A 1 48.75 -53.73 28.97
CA MET A 1 49.47 -52.81 28.07
C MET A 1 48.44 -51.76 27.63
N THR A 2 48.05 -50.77 28.43
CA THR A 2 48.87 -49.65 29.01
C THR A 2 49.77 -49.05 27.93
N ILE A 3 49.56 -47.80 27.48
CA ILE A 3 49.96 -46.51 28.11
C ILE A 3 49.16 -45.37 27.43
N LEU A 4 48.33 -44.58 28.15
CA LEU A 4 48.56 -43.20 28.69
C LEU A 4 48.81 -42.10 27.63
N SER A 5 47.94 -41.09 27.45
CA SER A 5 47.74 -39.80 28.19
C SER A 5 48.24 -38.64 27.29
N THR A 6 47.85 -37.37 27.32
CA THR A 6 47.39 -36.40 28.35
C THR A 6 47.07 -35.10 27.55
N ILE A 7 45.90 -34.46 27.70
CA ILE A 7 45.62 -33.21 28.48
C ILE A 7 45.65 -31.87 27.70
N TRP A 8 44.46 -31.24 27.64
CA TRP A 8 44.05 -29.83 27.83
C TRP A 8 44.62 -28.68 26.96
N LEU A 9 43.70 -27.87 26.39
CA LEU A 9 43.62 -26.40 26.57
C LEU A 9 42.22 -25.85 26.20
N LEU A 10 41.82 -24.84 26.97
CA LEU A 10 40.51 -24.20 27.19
C LEU A 10 40.18 -23.12 26.10
N PRO A 11 39.04 -22.39 26.19
CA PRO A 11 38.21 -21.84 25.11
C PRO A 11 38.56 -20.37 24.81
N LEU A 12 37.91 -19.74 23.82
CA LEU A 12 37.45 -18.34 23.86
C LEU A 12 36.81 -17.89 22.52
N PHE A 13 35.63 -17.26 22.66
CA PHE A 13 35.05 -16.21 21.81
C PHE A 13 34.59 -16.56 20.36
N THR A 14 33.45 -16.08 19.84
CA THR A 14 32.54 -14.99 20.24
C THR A 14 31.24 -15.13 19.44
N PHE A 15 30.11 -14.77 20.06
CA PHE A 15 29.01 -13.96 19.51
C PHE A 15 28.81 -13.93 17.98
N ILE A 16 27.68 -14.49 17.51
CA ILE A 16 26.75 -13.77 16.63
C ILE A 16 25.32 -14.13 17.06
N TYR A 17 24.70 -13.20 17.79
CA TYR A 17 23.24 -13.08 17.87
C TYR A 17 22.88 -11.85 17.03
N VAL A 18 21.66 -11.88 16.47
CA VAL A 18 20.94 -10.75 15.86
C VAL A 18 21.26 -10.44 14.40
N ASN A 19 20.40 -10.96 13.51
CA ASN A 19 19.61 -10.17 12.55
C ASN A 19 18.65 -11.12 11.82
N GLY A 20 17.72 -11.70 12.58
CA GLY A 20 16.56 -12.39 12.02
C GLY A 20 15.50 -11.36 11.69
N VAL A 21 15.69 -10.58 10.62
CA VAL A 21 14.55 -9.96 9.94
C VAL A 21 13.92 -11.11 9.15
N LEU A 22 12.81 -11.65 9.66
CA LEU A 22 12.00 -12.57 8.87
C LEU A 22 11.60 -11.84 7.59
N PRO A 23 11.88 -12.39 6.39
CA PRO A 23 11.44 -11.77 5.15
C PRO A 23 9.92 -11.62 5.19
N ILE A 24 9.42 -10.44 4.82
CA ILE A 24 7.99 -10.19 4.61
C ILE A 24 7.51 -11.17 3.53
N GLU A 25 6.79 -12.21 3.91
CA GLU A 25 6.19 -13.17 2.98
C GLU A 25 4.95 -12.53 2.34
N ALA A 26 5.16 -11.69 1.33
CA ALA A 26 4.09 -11.24 0.41
C ALA A 26 4.32 -11.81 -0.99
N THR A 27 4.61 -13.10 -1.08
CA THR A 27 4.82 -13.80 -2.35
C THR A 27 3.49 -14.36 -2.87
N HIS A 28 3.40 -14.46 -4.19
CA HIS A 28 2.49 -15.39 -4.88
C HIS A 28 2.92 -16.83 -4.59
N HIS A 29 2.94 -17.25 -3.33
CA HIS A 29 3.15 -18.65 -3.01
C HIS A 29 1.90 -19.41 -3.44
N VAL A 30 2.06 -20.14 -4.54
CA VAL A 30 1.04 -20.98 -5.11
C VAL A 30 0.95 -22.26 -4.27
N TYR A 31 0.08 -22.25 -3.26
CA TYR A 31 -0.25 -23.45 -2.49
C TYR A 31 -1.29 -24.27 -3.25
N ARG A 32 -0.86 -25.00 -4.29
CA ARG A 32 -1.77 -25.75 -5.19
C ARG A 32 -2.78 -26.64 -4.47
N GLU A 33 -2.37 -27.22 -3.35
CA GLU A 33 -3.22 -28.09 -2.51
C GLU A 33 -4.31 -27.33 -1.75
N LEU A 34 -4.12 -26.02 -1.51
CA LEU A 34 -5.00 -25.16 -0.72
C LEU A 34 -5.90 -24.26 -1.57
N GLU A 35 -5.62 -24.10 -2.88
CA GLU A 35 -6.36 -23.19 -3.79
C GLU A 35 -7.87 -23.48 -3.87
N SER A 36 -8.25 -24.74 -3.62
CA SER A 36 -9.61 -25.26 -3.77
C SER A 36 -10.25 -25.68 -2.44
N LEU A 37 -9.58 -25.47 -1.30
CA LEU A 37 -10.17 -25.73 0.00
C LEU A 37 -11.32 -24.76 0.22
N SER A 38 -12.53 -25.31 0.26
CA SER A 38 -13.74 -24.54 0.48
C SER A 38 -13.70 -23.84 1.83
N SER A 39 -14.10 -22.57 1.83
CA SER A 39 -14.30 -21.77 3.04
C SER A 39 -15.69 -21.96 3.66
N ASP A 40 -16.47 -22.98 3.26
CA ASP A 40 -17.88 -23.12 3.66
C ASP A 40 -18.10 -23.36 5.18
N GLU A 41 -17.06 -23.74 5.93
CA GLU A 41 -17.05 -23.79 7.41
C GLU A 41 -16.24 -22.62 8.02
N TYR A 42 -16.60 -21.38 7.72
CA TYR A 42 -15.94 -20.22 8.32
C TYR A 42 -16.55 -19.82 9.67
N SER A 43 -15.73 -19.33 10.60
CA SER A 43 -16.18 -18.84 11.91
C SER A 43 -17.28 -17.77 11.76
N THR A 44 -18.41 -17.93 12.46
CA THR A 44 -19.48 -16.94 12.52
C THR A 44 -19.07 -15.68 13.30
N ASN A 45 -18.09 -15.80 14.21
CA ASN A 45 -17.46 -14.67 14.88
C ASN A 45 -16.27 -14.17 14.06
N GLN A 46 -16.33 -12.92 13.62
CA GLN A 46 -15.38 -12.31 12.68
C GLN A 46 -14.80 -11.00 13.26
N PRO A 47 -14.05 -11.05 14.37
CA PRO A 47 -13.58 -9.85 15.08
C PRO A 47 -12.56 -9.02 14.29
N TYR A 48 -11.98 -9.58 13.23
CA TYR A 48 -10.92 -8.95 12.43
C TYR A 48 -11.41 -8.43 11.09
N ARG A 49 -12.68 -8.68 10.72
CA ARG A 49 -13.25 -8.11 9.51
C ARG A 49 -13.45 -6.62 9.71
N THR A 50 -13.00 -5.86 8.72
CA THR A 50 -13.05 -4.41 8.73
C THR A 50 -14.49 -3.91 8.62
N GLY A 51 -14.77 -2.77 9.22
CA GLY A 51 -16.06 -2.11 9.18
C GLY A 51 -16.22 -1.16 8.01
N TYR A 52 -15.13 -0.62 7.47
CA TYR A 52 -15.18 0.38 6.41
C TYR A 52 -14.06 0.27 5.35
N HIS A 53 -13.07 -0.61 5.49
CA HIS A 53 -12.13 -0.92 4.40
C HIS A 53 -12.72 -1.90 3.40
N PHE A 54 -12.39 -1.75 2.12
CA PHE A 54 -12.92 -2.65 1.11
C PHE A 54 -12.36 -4.08 1.27
N GLN A 55 -13.25 -5.05 1.28
CA GLN A 55 -12.93 -6.47 1.22
C GLN A 55 -14.14 -7.29 0.72
N PRO A 56 -13.93 -8.39 -0.02
CA PRO A 56 -15.02 -9.24 -0.48
C PRO A 56 -15.72 -9.92 0.70
N PRO A 57 -16.93 -10.47 0.53
CA PRO A 57 -17.67 -11.14 1.62
C PRO A 57 -16.89 -12.27 2.29
N LYS A 58 -16.10 -13.01 1.49
CA LYS A 58 -15.24 -14.13 1.90
C LYS A 58 -14.10 -14.30 0.89
N ASN A 59 -13.19 -15.23 1.18
CA ASN A 59 -12.07 -15.68 0.33
C ASN A 59 -10.93 -14.66 0.17
N TRP A 60 -9.97 -15.02 -0.68
CA TRP A 60 -8.76 -14.26 -0.98
C TRP A 60 -9.03 -13.09 -1.93
N ILE A 61 -8.51 -11.92 -1.60
CA ILE A 61 -8.35 -10.75 -2.47
C ILE A 61 -6.89 -10.31 -2.48
N ASN A 62 -6.40 -9.88 -3.64
CA ASN A 62 -5.14 -9.14 -3.75
C ASN A 62 -5.28 -7.86 -4.57
N ASP A 63 -4.53 -7.73 -5.67
CA ASP A 63 -4.31 -6.48 -6.38
C ASP A 63 -5.61 -5.73 -6.74
N PRO A 64 -5.71 -4.41 -6.49
CA PRO A 64 -6.73 -3.59 -7.12
C PRO A 64 -6.48 -3.55 -8.64
N ASN A 65 -7.53 -3.79 -9.41
CA ASN A 65 -7.47 -3.92 -10.86
C ASN A 65 -8.39 -2.91 -11.54
N GLY A 66 -7.90 -2.34 -12.64
CA GLY A 66 -8.67 -1.46 -13.51
C GLY A 66 -9.55 -0.39 -12.85
N PRO A 67 -9.14 0.28 -11.75
CA PRO A 67 -10.01 1.25 -11.12
C PRO A 67 -10.31 2.42 -12.07
N LEU A 68 -11.56 2.90 -12.08
CA LEU A 68 -11.99 4.02 -12.92
C LEU A 68 -13.24 4.69 -12.35
N ILE A 69 -13.57 5.86 -12.90
CA ILE A 69 -14.90 6.45 -12.82
C ILE A 69 -15.54 6.48 -14.21
N TYR A 70 -16.78 6.03 -14.33
CA TYR A 70 -17.55 6.00 -15.56
C TYR A 70 -19.00 6.42 -15.29
N LYS A 71 -19.49 7.45 -15.98
CA LYS A 71 -20.87 7.94 -15.85
C LYS A 71 -21.29 8.18 -14.37
N GLY A 72 -20.44 8.80 -13.56
CA GLY A 72 -20.72 9.05 -12.13
C GLY A 72 -20.59 7.85 -11.21
N VAL A 73 -20.13 6.70 -11.71
CA VAL A 73 -19.95 5.47 -10.93
C VAL A 73 -18.47 5.12 -10.87
N TYR A 74 -17.93 4.97 -9.67
CA TYR A 74 -16.61 4.41 -9.44
C TYR A 74 -16.69 2.88 -9.57
N HIS A 75 -15.73 2.29 -10.27
CA HIS A 75 -15.60 0.84 -10.38
C HIS A 75 -14.27 0.41 -9.79
N LEU A 76 -14.32 -0.68 -9.02
CA LEU A 76 -13.16 -1.38 -8.49
C LEU A 76 -13.24 -2.83 -8.95
N PHE A 77 -12.28 -3.24 -9.76
CA PHE A 77 -12.01 -4.66 -9.99
C PHE A 77 -10.88 -5.10 -9.08
N TYR A 78 -10.76 -6.39 -8.84
CA TYR A 78 -9.70 -6.92 -7.99
C TYR A 78 -9.46 -8.39 -8.27
N GLN A 79 -8.20 -8.82 -8.13
CA GLN A 79 -7.88 -10.23 -8.13
C GLN A 79 -8.59 -10.93 -6.96
N TYR A 80 -9.31 -11.99 -7.28
CA TYR A 80 -10.16 -12.71 -6.34
C TYR A 80 -10.06 -14.22 -6.57
N ASN A 81 -9.99 -15.02 -5.50
CA ASN A 81 -10.19 -16.47 -5.57
C ASN A 81 -11.66 -16.79 -5.22
N PRO A 82 -12.49 -17.28 -6.17
CA PRO A 82 -13.87 -17.63 -5.88
C PRO A 82 -14.04 -18.83 -4.94
N LYS A 83 -12.98 -19.60 -4.68
CA LYS A 83 -13.05 -20.93 -4.06
C LYS A 83 -12.28 -21.08 -2.75
N GLY A 84 -11.44 -20.12 -2.36
CA GLY A 84 -10.60 -20.29 -1.17
C GLY A 84 -10.00 -19.00 -0.63
N ALA A 85 -9.55 -19.06 0.63
CA ALA A 85 -8.91 -17.96 1.34
C ALA A 85 -7.40 -17.81 1.04
N GLN A 86 -6.90 -18.47 0.00
CA GLN A 86 -5.51 -18.42 -0.48
C GLN A 86 -5.47 -18.04 -1.96
N TRP A 87 -4.32 -17.58 -2.44
CA TRP A 87 -4.14 -17.26 -3.85
C TRP A 87 -4.35 -18.50 -4.74
N GLY A 88 -5.17 -18.37 -5.79
CA GLY A 88 -5.52 -19.44 -6.72
C GLY A 88 -6.81 -19.13 -7.48
N ASN A 89 -7.08 -19.83 -8.59
CA ASN A 89 -8.30 -19.64 -9.41
C ASN A 89 -8.64 -18.16 -9.74
N ILE A 90 -7.62 -17.32 -9.95
CA ILE A 90 -7.78 -15.86 -9.96
C ILE A 90 -8.68 -15.37 -11.10
N VAL A 91 -9.67 -14.57 -10.71
CA VAL A 91 -10.58 -13.79 -11.57
C VAL A 91 -10.55 -12.32 -11.18
N TRP A 92 -11.11 -11.45 -12.01
CA TRP A 92 -11.45 -10.07 -11.64
C TRP A 92 -12.87 -10.03 -11.10
N ALA A 93 -13.00 -10.03 -9.77
CA ALA A 93 -14.25 -9.67 -9.14
C ALA A 93 -14.51 -8.16 -9.31
N HIS A 94 -15.75 -7.73 -9.14
CA HIS A 94 -16.19 -6.38 -9.49
C HIS A 94 -17.08 -5.78 -8.41
N SER A 95 -16.83 -4.53 -8.04
CA SER A 95 -17.72 -3.73 -7.20
C SER A 95 -17.81 -2.30 -7.72
N VAL A 96 -18.95 -1.67 -7.45
CA VAL A 96 -19.22 -0.28 -7.85
C VAL A 96 -19.58 0.59 -6.66
N SER A 97 -19.30 1.88 -6.76
CA SER A 97 -19.54 2.88 -5.72
C SER A 97 -19.88 4.24 -6.31
N THR A 98 -20.57 5.08 -5.56
CA THR A 98 -20.77 6.51 -5.88
C THR A 98 -19.96 7.43 -4.98
N ASP A 99 -19.24 6.89 -4.00
CA ASP A 99 -18.50 7.68 -3.01
C ASP A 99 -17.14 7.09 -2.59
N LEU A 100 -16.70 5.99 -3.22
CA LEU A 100 -15.48 5.24 -2.93
C LEU A 100 -15.44 4.55 -1.54
N ILE A 101 -16.54 4.60 -0.78
CA ILE A 101 -16.63 4.07 0.58
C ILE A 101 -17.67 2.95 0.68
N ASN A 102 -18.85 3.19 0.11
CA ASN A 102 -19.93 2.21 0.05
C ASN A 102 -19.88 1.49 -1.29
N TRP A 103 -19.78 0.17 -1.25
CA TRP A 103 -19.56 -0.70 -2.41
C TRP A 103 -20.70 -1.70 -2.58
N ILE A 104 -21.10 -1.86 -3.84
CA ILE A 104 -22.09 -2.81 -4.29
C ILE A 104 -21.35 -3.88 -5.09
N PRO A 105 -21.39 -5.16 -4.67
CA PRO A 105 -20.75 -6.24 -5.40
C PRO A 105 -21.55 -6.57 -6.66
N LEU A 106 -20.83 -6.88 -7.73
CA LEU A 106 -21.34 -7.38 -8.99
C LEU A 106 -20.71 -8.75 -9.27
N ASP A 107 -21.21 -9.44 -10.30
CA ASP A 107 -20.59 -10.69 -10.74
C ASP A 107 -19.16 -10.44 -11.26
N PRO A 108 -18.27 -11.45 -11.21
CA PRO A 108 -16.93 -11.32 -11.76
C PRO A 108 -16.94 -10.88 -13.23
N ALA A 109 -16.21 -9.80 -13.52
CA ALA A 109 -16.20 -9.17 -14.84
C ALA A 109 -15.28 -9.87 -15.84
N ILE A 110 -14.12 -10.36 -15.38
CA ILE A 110 -13.13 -11.06 -16.22
C ILE A 110 -12.73 -12.35 -15.53
N PHE A 111 -12.98 -13.49 -16.18
CA PHE A 111 -12.67 -14.83 -15.69
C PHE A 111 -12.18 -15.70 -16.86
N PRO A 112 -11.37 -16.76 -16.64
CA PRO A 112 -10.83 -17.59 -17.72
C PRO A 112 -11.88 -18.07 -18.72
N SER A 113 -11.73 -17.70 -19.99
CA SER A 113 -12.71 -18.07 -21.04
C SER A 113 -12.15 -18.10 -22.47
N GLN A 114 -10.89 -17.71 -22.68
CA GLN A 114 -10.21 -17.75 -23.98
C GLN A 114 -8.85 -18.46 -23.85
N PRO A 115 -8.26 -19.00 -24.94
CA PRO A 115 -6.96 -19.67 -24.88
C PRO A 115 -5.82 -18.84 -24.26
N SER A 116 -5.90 -17.51 -24.36
CA SER A 116 -4.90 -16.57 -23.85
C SER A 116 -5.00 -16.27 -22.35
N ASP A 117 -6.07 -16.71 -21.68
CA ASP A 117 -6.27 -16.50 -20.23
C ASP A 117 -6.84 -17.71 -19.49
N ILE A 118 -6.85 -18.86 -20.16
CA ILE A 118 -7.49 -20.09 -19.67
C ILE A 118 -6.96 -20.57 -18.32
N ASN A 119 -5.72 -20.22 -17.97
CA ASN A 119 -5.08 -20.61 -16.70
C ASN A 119 -5.10 -19.46 -15.66
N GLY A 120 -5.71 -18.31 -15.95
CA GLY A 120 -5.83 -17.20 -15.00
C GLY A 120 -5.99 -15.84 -15.65
N CYS A 121 -6.74 -14.95 -14.99
CA CYS A 121 -6.89 -13.54 -15.36
C CYS A 121 -6.20 -12.67 -14.29
N TRP A 122 -4.94 -12.35 -14.51
CA TRP A 122 -4.10 -11.54 -13.61
C TRP A 122 -4.30 -10.04 -13.84
N SER A 123 -3.53 -9.23 -13.12
CA SER A 123 -3.72 -7.78 -12.96
C SER A 123 -3.60 -6.98 -14.25
N GLY A 124 -4.11 -5.76 -14.19
CA GLY A 124 -4.25 -4.87 -15.34
C GLY A 124 -4.90 -3.55 -14.97
N SER A 125 -5.16 -2.74 -15.99
CA SER A 125 -5.64 -1.37 -15.84
C SER A 125 -6.69 -1.00 -16.87
N THR A 126 -7.49 0.02 -16.58
CA THR A 126 -8.54 0.51 -17.47
C THR A 126 -8.11 1.85 -18.08
N THR A 127 -8.31 1.99 -19.39
CA THR A 127 -8.07 3.23 -20.14
C THR A 127 -9.38 3.73 -20.72
N ILE A 128 -9.70 5.01 -20.54
CA ILE A 128 -10.84 5.64 -21.20
C ILE A 128 -10.38 6.12 -22.58
N LEU A 129 -10.79 5.41 -23.63
CA LEU A 129 -10.47 5.78 -25.01
C LEU A 129 -11.38 6.90 -25.53
N HIS A 130 -11.05 7.44 -26.71
CA HIS A 130 -11.87 8.42 -27.41
C HIS A 130 -13.35 8.00 -27.49
N GLY A 131 -14.24 8.98 -27.30
CA GLY A 131 -15.69 8.73 -27.24
C GLY A 131 -16.18 8.13 -25.92
N ASN A 132 -15.41 8.27 -24.83
CA ASN A 132 -15.74 7.76 -23.50
C ASN A 132 -15.96 6.25 -23.49
N LYS A 133 -15.01 5.52 -24.07
CA LYS A 133 -15.04 4.05 -24.20
C LYS A 133 -13.99 3.43 -23.29
N PRO A 134 -14.34 2.97 -22.07
CA PRO A 134 -13.41 2.26 -21.22
C PRO A 134 -12.97 0.96 -21.89
N SER A 135 -11.69 0.63 -21.75
CA SER A 135 -11.07 -0.60 -22.26
C SER A 135 -10.04 -1.09 -21.25
N ILE A 136 -10.06 -2.38 -20.96
CA ILE A 136 -9.15 -3.03 -20.01
C ILE A 136 -8.04 -3.72 -20.78
N LEU A 137 -6.79 -3.42 -20.41
CA LEU A 137 -5.67 -4.31 -20.67
C LEU A 137 -5.38 -5.09 -19.39
N TYR A 138 -5.24 -6.40 -19.50
CA TYR A 138 -4.92 -7.29 -18.36
C TYR A 138 -4.00 -8.42 -18.79
N THR A 139 -3.29 -9.01 -17.83
CA THR A 139 -2.47 -10.18 -18.07
C THR A 139 -3.31 -11.46 -17.99
N GLY A 140 -3.33 -12.25 -19.05
CA GLY A 140 -3.83 -13.63 -19.00
C GLY A 140 -2.69 -14.64 -18.92
N ILE A 141 -3.00 -15.80 -18.36
CA ILE A 141 -2.13 -16.98 -18.40
C ILE A 141 -2.65 -17.93 -19.47
N ASN A 142 -1.88 -18.09 -20.53
CA ASN A 142 -2.27 -18.96 -21.64
C ASN A 142 -2.02 -20.45 -21.33
N LYS A 143 -2.39 -21.33 -22.27
CA LYS A 143 -2.21 -22.80 -22.15
C LYS A 143 -0.77 -23.26 -21.87
N LEU A 144 0.23 -22.45 -22.22
CA LEU A 144 1.66 -22.73 -21.99
C LEU A 144 2.17 -22.13 -20.67
N ASN A 145 1.28 -21.58 -19.84
CA ASN A 145 1.62 -20.81 -18.65
C ASN A 145 2.47 -19.56 -18.94
N HIS A 146 2.35 -19.00 -20.15
CA HIS A 146 2.96 -17.71 -20.48
C HIS A 146 2.05 -16.58 -20.05
N GLN A 147 2.64 -15.52 -19.52
CA GLN A 147 1.98 -14.24 -19.26
C GLN A 147 1.85 -13.47 -20.57
N VAL A 148 0.63 -13.16 -20.97
CA VAL A 148 0.29 -12.44 -22.21
C VAL A 148 -0.72 -11.33 -21.91
N GLN A 149 -0.76 -10.27 -22.71
CA GLN A 149 -1.64 -9.13 -22.47
C GLN A 149 -2.87 -9.20 -23.36
N ASN A 150 -4.03 -9.15 -22.74
CA ASN A 150 -5.35 -9.28 -23.35
C ASN A 150 -6.10 -7.96 -23.25
N LEU A 151 -6.98 -7.73 -24.22
CA LEU A 151 -7.89 -6.59 -24.31
C LEU A 151 -9.33 -7.05 -24.04
N ALA A 152 -10.04 -6.30 -23.20
CA ALA A 152 -11.47 -6.44 -22.97
C ALA A 152 -12.17 -5.07 -23.01
N TYR A 153 -13.44 -5.06 -23.39
CA TYR A 153 -14.29 -3.87 -23.44
C TYR A 153 -15.70 -4.21 -22.94
N PRO A 154 -16.47 -3.23 -22.43
CA PRO A 154 -17.85 -3.48 -22.03
C PRO A 154 -18.68 -4.00 -23.20
N LYS A 155 -19.55 -4.97 -22.92
CA LYS A 155 -20.57 -5.44 -23.87
C LYS A 155 -21.59 -4.36 -24.18
N ASP A 156 -21.94 -3.57 -23.17
CA ASP A 156 -22.88 -2.45 -23.26
C ASP A 156 -22.27 -1.21 -22.59
N PHE A 157 -21.91 -0.21 -23.40
CA PHE A 157 -21.41 1.08 -22.91
C PHE A 157 -22.51 1.96 -22.28
N SER A 158 -23.78 1.61 -22.44
CA SER A 158 -24.88 2.33 -21.80
C SER A 158 -25.11 1.90 -20.35
N ASP A 159 -24.70 0.68 -19.97
CA ASP A 159 -24.77 0.18 -18.59
C ASP A 159 -23.79 0.95 -17.68
N PRO A 160 -24.28 1.77 -16.74
CA PRO A 160 -23.40 2.53 -15.84
C PRO A 160 -22.61 1.62 -14.90
N PHE A 161 -23.01 0.35 -14.73
CA PHE A 161 -22.32 -0.60 -13.87
C PHE A 161 -21.31 -1.47 -14.61
N LEU A 162 -21.26 -1.41 -15.95
CA LEU A 162 -20.31 -2.16 -16.78
C LEU A 162 -20.22 -3.64 -16.37
N ARG A 163 -21.38 -4.30 -16.23
CA ARG A 163 -21.45 -5.67 -15.66
C ARG A 163 -20.84 -6.73 -16.55
N GLU A 164 -21.10 -6.65 -17.85
CA GLU A 164 -20.62 -7.64 -18.83
C GLU A 164 -19.49 -7.09 -19.69
N TRP A 165 -18.42 -7.89 -19.84
CA TRP A 165 -17.25 -7.56 -20.65
C TRP A 165 -17.03 -8.58 -21.76
N ILE A 166 -16.69 -8.10 -22.95
CA ILE A 166 -16.28 -8.92 -24.10
C ILE A 166 -14.76 -8.82 -24.24
N LYS A 167 -14.12 -9.97 -24.43
CA LYS A 167 -12.69 -10.07 -24.72
C LYS A 167 -12.45 -10.06 -26.22
N SER A 168 -11.45 -9.32 -26.68
CA SER A 168 -11.10 -9.24 -28.09
C SER A 168 -10.82 -10.63 -28.68
N PRO A 169 -11.30 -10.95 -29.90
CA PRO A 169 -10.89 -12.17 -30.61
C PRO A 169 -9.43 -12.13 -31.07
N GLU A 170 -8.79 -10.95 -31.08
CA GLU A 170 -7.35 -10.78 -31.38
C GLU A 170 -6.45 -11.04 -30.18
N ASN A 171 -7.00 -11.54 -29.06
CA ASN A 171 -6.21 -11.84 -27.87
C ASN A 171 -5.29 -13.07 -28.07
N PRO A 172 -4.04 -13.01 -27.55
CA PRO A 172 -3.44 -11.88 -26.86
C PRO A 172 -2.99 -10.76 -27.81
N VAL A 173 -3.23 -9.50 -27.43
CA VAL A 173 -2.82 -8.32 -28.23
C VAL A 173 -1.34 -7.99 -28.07
N ILE A 174 -0.72 -8.48 -26.99
CA ILE A 174 0.73 -8.39 -26.75
C ILE A 174 1.21 -9.70 -26.13
N GLU A 175 2.21 -10.34 -26.72
CA GLU A 175 2.77 -11.58 -26.18
C GLU A 175 4.31 -11.65 -26.25
N PRO A 176 4.95 -12.46 -25.38
CA PRO A 176 6.35 -12.83 -25.54
C PRO A 176 6.58 -13.65 -26.81
N THR A 177 7.57 -13.28 -27.60
CA THR A 177 7.97 -14.00 -28.83
C THR A 177 9.48 -14.19 -28.89
N SER A 178 9.94 -15.11 -29.73
CA SER A 178 11.36 -15.30 -30.02
C SER A 178 12.03 -14.02 -30.55
N GLU A 179 11.30 -13.23 -31.35
CA GLU A 179 11.77 -11.96 -31.90
C GLU A 179 11.96 -10.89 -30.81
N ASN A 180 10.98 -10.76 -29.90
CA ASN A 180 11.01 -9.71 -28.90
C ASN A 180 11.81 -10.06 -27.64
N LYS A 181 12.17 -11.35 -27.46
CA LYS A 181 13.03 -11.89 -26.38
C LYS A 181 12.56 -11.50 -24.98
N ILE A 182 11.24 -11.39 -24.79
CA ILE A 182 10.63 -11.13 -23.49
C ILE A 182 10.56 -12.44 -22.70
N ASN A 183 10.81 -12.37 -21.39
CA ASN A 183 10.64 -13.52 -20.51
C ASN A 183 9.15 -13.79 -20.27
N ALA A 184 8.66 -14.93 -20.74
CA ALA A 184 7.24 -15.29 -20.67
C ALA A 184 6.70 -15.51 -19.24
N SER A 185 7.56 -15.68 -18.24
CA SER A 185 7.18 -15.82 -16.82
C SER A 185 7.37 -14.52 -16.03
N SER A 186 7.79 -13.44 -16.69
CA SER A 186 8.05 -12.15 -16.07
C SER A 186 7.65 -11.02 -17.04
N PHE A 187 6.36 -10.96 -17.37
CA PHE A 187 5.77 -10.02 -18.31
C PHE A 187 4.29 -9.77 -18.00
N ARG A 188 3.99 -8.87 -17.07
CA ARG A 188 2.63 -8.71 -16.53
C ARG A 188 2.29 -7.28 -16.12
N ASP A 189 1.01 -7.09 -15.82
CA ASP A 189 0.41 -5.91 -15.20
C ASP A 189 0.47 -4.65 -16.09
N PRO A 190 -0.23 -4.64 -17.24
CA PRO A 190 -0.27 -3.48 -18.12
C PRO A 190 -0.89 -2.26 -17.43
N THR A 191 -0.32 -1.08 -17.67
CA THR A 191 -0.80 0.19 -17.12
C THR A 191 -2.02 0.74 -17.83
N THR A 192 -2.63 1.77 -17.24
CA THR A 192 -3.49 2.70 -17.98
C THR A 192 -2.66 3.28 -19.13
N GLY A 193 -3.24 3.32 -20.33
CA GLY A 193 -2.60 3.89 -21.50
C GLY A 193 -2.69 5.42 -21.50
N TRP A 194 -1.71 6.07 -22.13
CA TRP A 194 -1.72 7.52 -22.36
C TRP A 194 -1.55 7.85 -23.83
N LEU A 195 -2.23 8.88 -24.30
CA LEU A 195 -2.17 9.31 -25.69
C LEU A 195 -1.10 10.38 -25.86
N GLY A 196 -0.06 10.11 -26.65
CA GLY A 196 0.93 11.13 -26.98
C GLY A 196 0.46 12.07 -28.08
N LYS A 197 1.17 13.20 -28.22
CA LYS A 197 0.93 14.27 -29.18
C LYS A 197 0.98 13.82 -30.64
N ASP A 198 1.67 12.73 -30.94
CA ASP A 198 1.69 12.09 -32.27
C ASP A 198 0.46 11.20 -32.56
N GLY A 199 -0.55 11.23 -31.70
CA GLY A 199 -1.80 10.49 -31.85
C GLY A 199 -1.67 8.97 -31.63
N LYS A 200 -0.62 8.52 -30.93
CA LYS A 200 -0.42 7.11 -30.58
C LYS A 200 -0.56 6.87 -29.09
N TRP A 201 -1.26 5.81 -28.73
CA TRP A 201 -1.27 5.29 -27.37
C TRP A 201 0.10 4.74 -27.00
N ARG A 202 0.50 4.97 -25.75
CA ARG A 202 1.57 4.25 -25.05
C ARG A 202 0.96 3.45 -23.91
N GLY A 203 1.62 2.36 -23.56
CA GLY A 203 1.38 1.60 -22.34
C GLY A 203 2.66 0.87 -21.95
N ILE A 204 2.84 0.65 -20.65
CA ILE A 204 3.97 -0.15 -20.14
C ILE A 204 3.48 -1.43 -19.49
N VAL A 205 4.32 -2.47 -19.58
CA VAL A 205 4.13 -3.76 -18.92
C VAL A 205 5.37 -4.05 -18.08
N GLY A 206 5.14 -4.51 -16.84
CA GLY A 206 6.19 -4.86 -15.91
C GLY A 206 6.96 -6.11 -16.35
N SER A 207 8.28 -6.10 -16.23
CA SER A 207 9.14 -7.21 -16.64
C SER A 207 10.48 -7.19 -15.92
N LYS A 208 11.31 -8.22 -16.17
CA LYS A 208 12.73 -8.23 -15.85
C LYS A 208 13.57 -8.91 -16.92
N ARG A 209 14.84 -8.56 -16.97
CA ARG A 209 15.89 -9.31 -17.67
C ARG A 209 17.04 -9.57 -16.71
N SER A 210 17.22 -10.83 -16.31
CA SER A 210 18.10 -11.18 -15.17
C SER A 210 17.66 -10.36 -13.94
N THR A 211 18.57 -9.66 -13.26
CA THR A 211 18.26 -8.82 -12.08
C THR A 211 17.75 -7.42 -12.41
N ARG A 212 17.68 -7.05 -13.69
CA ARG A 212 17.22 -5.73 -14.12
C ARG A 212 15.70 -5.70 -14.26
N GLY A 213 15.02 -4.88 -13.45
CA GLY A 213 13.60 -4.57 -13.62
C GLY A 213 13.36 -3.62 -14.79
N ILE A 214 12.26 -3.79 -15.51
CA ILE A 214 11.99 -3.11 -16.78
C ILE A 214 10.52 -2.73 -16.91
N ALA A 215 10.25 -1.47 -17.27
CA ALA A 215 8.96 -1.02 -17.79
C ALA A 215 8.97 -1.11 -19.32
N ILE A 216 8.52 -2.23 -19.88
CA ILE A 216 8.54 -2.45 -21.33
C ILE A 216 7.47 -1.58 -21.99
N LEU A 217 7.90 -0.66 -22.84
CA LEU A 217 7.03 0.27 -23.53
C LEU A 217 6.48 -0.32 -24.83
N TYR A 218 5.18 -0.17 -25.02
CA TYR A 218 4.47 -0.46 -26.26
C TYR A 218 3.77 0.78 -26.81
N LYS A 219 3.54 0.80 -28.13
CA LYS A 219 2.78 1.86 -28.81
C LYS A 219 1.69 1.26 -29.69
N SER A 220 0.55 1.94 -29.79
CA SER A 220 -0.54 1.56 -30.68
C SER A 220 -1.26 2.79 -31.26
N LYS A 221 -1.83 2.67 -32.46
CA LYS A 221 -2.73 3.69 -33.04
C LYS A 221 -4.19 3.42 -32.69
N ASP A 222 -4.56 2.15 -32.63
CA ASP A 222 -5.95 1.67 -32.54
C ASP A 222 -6.27 0.98 -31.21
N PHE A 223 -5.30 0.91 -30.29
CA PHE A 223 -5.36 0.23 -29.00
C PHE A 223 -5.46 -1.31 -29.09
N VAL A 224 -5.40 -1.88 -30.31
CA VAL A 224 -5.46 -3.33 -30.57
C VAL A 224 -4.10 -3.83 -31.06
N LYS A 225 -3.51 -3.17 -32.05
CA LYS A 225 -2.21 -3.56 -32.62
C LYS A 225 -1.10 -2.81 -31.91
N TRP A 226 -0.37 -3.52 -31.06
CA TRP A 226 0.70 -2.96 -30.24
C TRP A 226 2.07 -3.33 -30.79
N LYS A 227 2.93 -2.32 -30.93
CA LYS A 227 4.33 -2.49 -31.31
C LYS A 227 5.22 -2.18 -30.13
N LYS A 228 6.08 -3.15 -29.76
CA LYS A 228 7.12 -2.95 -28.74
C LYS A 228 8.08 -1.85 -29.18
N SER A 229 8.38 -0.92 -28.29
CA SER A 229 9.42 0.09 -28.49
C SER A 229 10.82 -0.53 -28.45
N LYS A 230 11.78 0.08 -29.15
CA LYS A 230 13.18 -0.40 -29.18
C LYS A 230 13.85 -0.40 -27.80
N HIS A 231 13.36 0.44 -26.91
CA HIS A 231 13.87 0.64 -25.56
C HIS A 231 12.70 0.72 -24.58
N PRO A 232 12.91 0.37 -23.30
CA PRO A 232 11.88 0.54 -22.27
C PRO A 232 11.64 2.02 -21.96
N LEU A 233 10.53 2.31 -21.27
CA LEU A 233 10.30 3.64 -20.72
C LEU A 233 11.36 3.97 -19.67
N HIS A 234 11.63 3.01 -18.78
CA HIS A 234 12.69 3.04 -17.76
C HIS A 234 13.07 1.62 -17.31
N SER A 235 14.23 1.46 -16.66
CA SER A 235 14.70 0.19 -16.11
C SER A 235 15.81 0.41 -15.08
N ALA A 236 15.95 -0.48 -14.10
CA ALA A 236 17.00 -0.40 -13.07
C ALA A 236 17.64 -1.76 -12.74
N LYS A 237 18.95 -1.81 -12.46
CA LYS A 237 19.67 -3.03 -12.06
C LYS A 237 19.37 -3.36 -10.61
N GLY A 238 19.43 -4.64 -10.26
CA GLY A 238 19.35 -5.09 -8.87
C GLY A 238 17.97 -4.96 -8.23
N THR A 239 16.96 -4.48 -8.95
CA THR A 239 15.59 -4.31 -8.45
C THR A 239 14.71 -5.54 -8.61
N GLY A 240 15.14 -6.54 -9.39
CA GLY A 240 14.35 -7.75 -9.64
C GLY A 240 13.16 -7.50 -10.57
N MET A 241 12.06 -8.25 -10.37
CA MET A 241 10.84 -8.09 -11.17
C MET A 241 10.09 -6.82 -10.79
N TRP A 242 9.72 -6.03 -11.79
CA TRP A 242 8.78 -4.93 -11.63
C TRP A 242 7.37 -5.43 -11.91
N GLU A 243 6.58 -5.56 -10.85
CA GLU A 243 5.15 -5.81 -10.91
C GLU A 243 4.37 -4.49 -10.86
N CYS A 244 3.10 -4.56 -11.26
CA CYS A 244 2.12 -3.48 -11.14
C CYS A 244 2.70 -2.07 -11.37
N PRO A 245 3.36 -1.81 -12.52
CA PRO A 245 3.81 -0.47 -12.83
C PRO A 245 2.62 0.49 -12.86
N ASP A 246 2.90 1.77 -12.65
CA ASP A 246 1.98 2.87 -12.91
C ASP A 246 2.77 4.08 -13.41
N PHE A 247 2.20 4.83 -14.34
CA PHE A 247 2.86 6.00 -14.94
C PHE A 247 1.86 7.10 -15.18
N PHE A 248 2.03 8.23 -14.50
CA PHE A 248 1.05 9.31 -14.55
C PHE A 248 1.68 10.69 -14.26
N PRO A 249 1.05 11.76 -14.76
CA PRO A 249 1.44 13.12 -14.44
C PRO A 249 0.85 13.61 -13.10
N VAL A 250 1.56 14.54 -12.48
CA VAL A 250 1.14 15.32 -11.31
C VAL A 250 1.45 16.79 -11.57
N LEU A 251 0.59 17.71 -11.11
CA LEU A 251 0.87 19.15 -11.20
C LEU A 251 2.10 19.50 -10.37
N LYS A 252 2.94 20.42 -10.87
CA LYS A 252 4.04 21.00 -10.11
C LYS A 252 3.56 21.75 -8.87
N ASN A 253 2.37 22.35 -8.95
CA ASN A 253 1.76 23.14 -7.89
C ASN A 253 0.28 22.76 -7.71
N GLY A 254 -0.15 22.69 -6.45
CA GLY A 254 -1.54 22.40 -6.09
C GLY A 254 -1.84 20.91 -5.93
N ILE A 255 -3.07 20.63 -5.46
CA ILE A 255 -3.48 19.29 -5.02
C ILE A 255 -4.33 18.54 -6.05
N LYS A 256 -4.63 19.17 -7.20
CA LYS A 256 -5.50 18.57 -8.22
C LYS A 256 -4.77 17.47 -8.98
N GLY A 257 -5.51 16.42 -9.29
CA GLY A 257 -5.09 15.40 -10.24
C GLY A 257 -5.27 15.89 -11.67
N VAL A 258 -4.58 15.22 -12.59
CA VAL A 258 -4.63 15.51 -14.03
C VAL A 258 -4.79 14.22 -14.83
N ASP A 259 -5.35 14.37 -16.03
CA ASP A 259 -5.49 13.28 -16.99
C ASP A 259 -4.15 12.63 -17.29
N THR A 260 -4.16 11.30 -17.45
CA THR A 260 -2.94 10.50 -17.64
C THR A 260 -2.17 10.87 -18.93
N SER A 261 -2.84 11.48 -19.92
CA SER A 261 -2.22 11.92 -21.18
C SER A 261 -1.62 13.32 -21.13
N LEU A 262 -1.71 14.05 -20.01
CA LEU A 262 -1.17 15.39 -19.91
C LEU A 262 0.37 15.37 -19.83
N ASN A 263 1.03 16.01 -20.79
CA ASN A 263 2.48 16.21 -20.79
C ASN A 263 2.85 17.63 -21.27
N ASP A 264 2.93 18.55 -20.33
CA ASP A 264 3.28 19.96 -20.53
C ASP A 264 4.28 20.47 -19.47
N ASP A 265 4.63 21.75 -19.54
CA ASP A 265 5.60 22.38 -18.63
C ASP A 265 5.09 22.54 -17.19
N TYR A 266 3.82 22.30 -16.91
CA TYR A 266 3.23 22.44 -15.58
C TYR A 266 3.16 21.13 -14.80
N VAL A 267 3.49 20.00 -15.43
CA VAL A 267 3.49 18.68 -14.79
C VAL A 267 4.88 18.11 -14.53
N ARG A 268 4.93 17.20 -13.56
CA ARG A 268 5.98 16.20 -13.38
C ARG A 268 5.37 14.83 -13.65
N HIS A 269 6.19 13.82 -13.87
CA HIS A 269 5.72 12.45 -14.04
C HIS A 269 6.18 11.59 -12.87
N VAL A 270 5.32 10.64 -12.51
CA VAL A 270 5.58 9.62 -11.51
C VAL A 270 5.65 8.28 -12.20
N LEU A 271 6.74 7.54 -12.00
CA LEU A 271 6.84 6.13 -12.33
C LEU A 271 6.82 5.35 -11.02
N LYS A 272 5.79 4.54 -10.82
CA LYS A 272 5.69 3.59 -9.70
C LYS A 272 5.90 2.17 -10.18
N VAL A 273 6.53 1.35 -9.34
CA VAL A 273 6.69 -0.09 -9.52
C VAL A 273 6.52 -0.82 -8.19
N SER A 274 5.94 -2.02 -8.23
CA SER A 274 5.94 -2.97 -7.11
C SER A 274 7.16 -3.88 -7.28
N LEU A 275 8.09 -3.87 -6.32
CA LEU A 275 9.30 -4.70 -6.42
C LEU A 275 9.01 -6.09 -5.83
N ASP A 276 9.02 -7.12 -6.67
CA ASP A 276 8.73 -8.51 -6.28
C ASP A 276 9.69 -9.00 -5.19
N ASP A 277 10.97 -8.65 -5.30
CA ASP A 277 12.02 -9.10 -4.38
C ASP A 277 11.94 -8.42 -2.99
N LYS A 278 11.26 -7.26 -2.89
CA LYS A 278 11.19 -6.45 -1.67
C LYS A 278 9.80 -6.37 -1.05
N LYS A 279 8.75 -6.71 -1.80
CA LYS A 279 7.36 -6.66 -1.34
C LYS A 279 6.88 -5.27 -0.92
N HIS A 280 7.41 -4.24 -1.56
CA HIS A 280 6.97 -2.86 -1.38
C HIS A 280 6.79 -2.14 -2.72
N ASP A 281 5.99 -1.08 -2.67
CA ASP A 281 5.71 -0.19 -3.78
C ASP A 281 6.59 1.06 -3.69
N TYR A 282 7.37 1.29 -4.74
CA TYR A 282 8.31 2.40 -4.84
C TYR A 282 7.91 3.32 -5.99
N TYR A 283 8.14 4.62 -5.83
CA TYR A 283 7.92 5.58 -6.91
C TYR A 283 9.11 6.51 -7.11
N LEU A 284 9.26 6.95 -8.34
CA LEU A 284 10.22 7.95 -8.77
C LEU A 284 9.45 9.15 -9.33
N ILE A 285 9.94 10.36 -9.07
CA ILE A 285 9.45 11.61 -9.68
C ILE A 285 10.48 12.07 -10.71
N GLY A 286 10.00 12.58 -11.84
CA GLY A 286 10.87 13.01 -12.93
C GLY A 286 10.12 13.75 -14.04
N SER A 287 10.70 13.73 -15.23
CA SER A 287 10.13 14.26 -16.46
C SER A 287 9.92 13.14 -17.49
N TYR A 288 9.01 13.38 -18.44
CA TYR A 288 8.76 12.49 -19.57
C TYR A 288 9.24 13.14 -20.87
N ASP A 289 10.36 12.63 -21.40
CA ASP A 289 10.84 12.98 -22.73
C ASP A 289 10.02 12.20 -23.76
N GLU A 290 8.98 12.85 -24.30
CA GLU A 290 8.03 12.25 -25.23
C GLU A 290 8.64 11.98 -26.61
N GLU A 291 9.67 12.73 -27.02
CA GLU A 291 10.36 12.51 -28.30
C GLU A 291 11.18 11.22 -28.27
N LYS A 292 11.87 10.96 -27.14
CA LYS A 292 12.66 9.73 -26.94
C LYS A 292 11.86 8.57 -26.34
N ASP A 293 10.63 8.84 -25.91
CA ASP A 293 9.82 8.03 -25.01
C ASP A 293 10.64 7.46 -23.84
N ARG A 294 11.15 8.37 -23.01
CA ARG A 294 11.90 8.02 -21.80
C ARG A 294 11.36 8.77 -20.60
N PHE A 295 11.24 8.05 -19.50
CA PHE A 295 11.13 8.66 -18.20
C PHE A 295 12.54 8.97 -17.67
N VAL A 296 12.76 10.21 -17.25
CA VAL A 296 14.01 10.70 -16.68
C VAL A 296 13.74 11.04 -15.22
N PRO A 297 14.09 10.16 -14.26
CA PRO A 297 13.92 10.44 -12.85
C PRO A 297 14.86 11.56 -12.39
N ASP A 298 14.45 12.32 -11.37
CA ASP A 298 15.34 13.26 -10.68
C ASP A 298 16.41 12.53 -9.86
N ARG A 299 16.02 11.40 -9.27
CA ARG A 299 16.87 10.46 -8.55
C ARG A 299 16.40 9.04 -8.85
N GLY A 300 17.27 8.21 -9.40
CA GLY A 300 16.94 6.84 -9.83
C GLY A 300 17.35 5.75 -8.82
N PHE A 301 16.82 4.53 -9.01
CA PHE A 301 17.19 3.33 -8.23
C PHE A 301 18.68 2.96 -8.30
N GLU A 302 19.40 3.41 -9.33
CA GLU A 302 20.85 3.14 -9.48
C GLU A 302 21.72 4.29 -8.91
N GLU A 303 21.10 5.35 -8.40
CA GLU A 303 21.79 6.57 -7.92
C GLU A 303 21.74 6.72 -6.39
N VAL A 304 20.81 6.04 -5.72
CA VAL A 304 20.61 6.07 -4.28
C VAL A 304 20.41 4.67 -3.72
N GLU A 305 20.64 4.51 -2.43
CA GLU A 305 20.28 3.27 -1.72
C GLU A 305 18.76 3.06 -1.73
N ILE A 306 18.31 1.80 -1.70
CA ILE A 306 16.89 1.46 -1.85
C ILE A 306 16.03 2.01 -0.72
N GLU A 307 16.61 2.21 0.47
CA GLU A 307 16.00 2.81 1.64
C GLU A 307 15.70 4.31 1.44
N GLU A 308 16.40 4.98 0.52
CA GLU A 308 16.18 6.39 0.17
C GLU A 308 15.15 6.58 -0.95
N VAL A 309 14.77 5.51 -1.66
CA VAL A 309 13.72 5.56 -2.67
C VAL A 309 12.36 5.63 -2.00
N PHE A 310 11.56 6.62 -2.39
CA PHE A 310 10.25 6.84 -1.79
C PHE A 310 9.30 5.66 -2.03
N ARG A 311 8.52 5.37 -0.99
CA ARG A 311 7.38 4.45 -1.04
C ARG A 311 6.09 5.24 -0.86
N TYR A 312 4.98 4.72 -1.39
CA TYR A 312 3.68 5.26 -1.00
C TYR A 312 3.39 5.00 0.48
N ASP A 313 3.75 3.82 0.96
CA ASP A 313 3.47 3.40 2.32
C ASP A 313 4.66 2.59 2.82
N TYR A 314 5.08 2.86 4.05
CA TYR A 314 6.26 2.23 4.65
C TYR A 314 5.91 1.01 5.51
N GLY A 315 4.64 0.60 5.53
CA GLY A 315 4.19 -0.65 6.13
C GLY A 315 3.74 -1.69 5.11
N LYS A 316 2.65 -2.40 5.43
CA LYS A 316 2.09 -3.47 4.60
C LYS A 316 1.23 -2.87 3.49
N TYR A 317 1.79 -2.77 2.28
CA TYR A 317 1.14 -2.12 1.15
C TYR A 317 1.77 -2.56 -0.18
N TYR A 318 0.96 -3.07 -1.11
CA TYR A 318 1.47 -3.63 -2.36
C TYR A 318 0.49 -3.48 -3.52
N ALA A 319 1.00 -3.73 -4.74
CA ALA A 319 0.24 -3.78 -5.98
C ALA A 319 -0.66 -2.54 -6.23
N SER A 320 -0.24 -1.38 -5.73
CA SER A 320 -1.05 -0.17 -5.79
C SER A 320 -1.22 0.35 -7.20
N LYS A 321 -2.36 0.99 -7.44
CA LYS A 321 -2.75 1.48 -8.76
C LYS A 321 -3.56 2.75 -8.62
N THR A 322 -3.29 3.70 -9.51
CA THR A 322 -4.01 4.97 -9.55
C THR A 322 -5.03 5.03 -10.68
N PHE A 323 -6.01 5.92 -10.53
CA PHE A 323 -6.83 6.40 -11.64
C PHE A 323 -7.12 7.89 -11.49
N PHE A 324 -7.46 8.53 -12.60
CA PHE A 324 -7.90 9.93 -12.61
C PHE A 324 -9.41 10.02 -12.40
N ASP A 325 -9.81 10.63 -11.29
CA ASP A 325 -11.20 11.01 -11.02
C ASP A 325 -11.46 12.37 -11.69
N TYR A 326 -11.97 12.33 -12.93
CA TYR A 326 -12.26 13.53 -13.72
C TYR A 326 -13.43 14.34 -13.16
N GLU A 327 -14.32 13.75 -12.36
CA GLU A 327 -15.46 14.49 -11.78
C GLU A 327 -14.99 15.43 -10.68
N LYS A 328 -13.96 15.02 -9.92
CA LYS A 328 -13.42 15.81 -8.80
C LYS A 328 -12.02 16.35 -9.03
N ASN A 329 -11.46 16.15 -10.22
CA ASN A 329 -10.11 16.59 -10.60
C ASN A 329 -9.04 16.16 -9.59
N ARG A 330 -9.03 14.88 -9.25
CA ARG A 330 -8.09 14.30 -8.27
C ARG A 330 -7.56 12.95 -8.77
N ARG A 331 -6.35 12.59 -8.36
CA ARG A 331 -5.82 11.24 -8.61
C ARG A 331 -6.04 10.41 -7.37
N ILE A 332 -6.71 9.28 -7.55
CA ILE A 332 -7.00 8.33 -6.47
C ILE A 332 -6.02 7.17 -6.55
N LEU A 333 -5.48 6.77 -5.41
CA LEU A 333 -4.59 5.63 -5.21
C LEU A 333 -5.32 4.57 -4.37
N LEU A 334 -5.27 3.33 -4.86
CA LEU A 334 -5.71 2.13 -4.15
C LEU A 334 -4.50 1.23 -3.93
N GLY A 335 -4.44 0.53 -2.81
CA GLY A 335 -3.41 -0.47 -2.55
C GLY A 335 -3.96 -1.69 -1.83
N TRP A 336 -3.32 -2.83 -2.09
CA TRP A 336 -3.62 -4.08 -1.43
C TRP A 336 -2.81 -4.22 -0.15
N VAL A 337 -3.47 -4.71 0.90
CA VAL A 337 -2.87 -5.04 2.19
C VAL A 337 -3.13 -6.52 2.45
N ASN A 338 -2.09 -7.34 2.30
CA ASN A 338 -2.17 -8.76 2.64
C ASN A 338 -2.27 -8.97 4.16
N GLU A 339 -2.50 -10.19 4.59
CA GLU A 339 -2.62 -10.51 6.01
C GLU A 339 -1.24 -10.50 6.71
N SER A 340 -1.24 -10.19 8.01
CA SER A 340 -0.11 -10.48 8.93
C SER A 340 -0.44 -11.64 9.89
N SER A 341 -1.54 -12.36 9.65
CA SER A 341 -1.86 -13.59 10.36
C SER A 341 -1.29 -14.81 9.65
N SER A 342 -1.29 -15.95 10.31
CA SER A 342 -0.83 -17.21 9.73
C SER A 342 -1.77 -17.71 8.62
N ILE A 343 -1.24 -18.51 7.68
CA ILE A 343 -2.06 -19.18 6.64
C ILE A 343 -3.19 -20.04 7.26
N PRO A 344 -2.95 -20.84 8.32
CA PRO A 344 -4.03 -21.54 9.01
C PRO A 344 -5.13 -20.62 9.53
N ASP A 345 -4.79 -19.44 10.05
CA ASP A 345 -5.78 -18.46 10.51
C ASP A 345 -6.58 -17.86 9.34
N ASP A 346 -5.93 -17.62 8.20
CA ASP A 346 -6.58 -17.15 6.97
C ASP A 346 -7.63 -18.16 6.47
N ILE A 347 -7.27 -19.45 6.44
CA ILE A 347 -8.18 -20.53 6.08
C ILE A 347 -9.33 -20.61 7.08
N LYS A 348 -9.02 -20.61 8.39
CA LYS A 348 -10.00 -20.71 9.47
C LYS A 348 -11.01 -19.56 9.50
N LYS A 349 -10.55 -18.33 9.26
CA LYS A 349 -11.45 -17.15 9.18
C LYS A 349 -12.19 -17.07 7.85
N GLY A 350 -11.71 -17.78 6.82
CA GLY A 350 -12.37 -17.92 5.53
C GLY A 350 -12.17 -16.75 4.57
N TRP A 351 -11.19 -15.89 4.81
CA TRP A 351 -10.85 -14.74 3.94
C TRP A 351 -9.42 -14.27 4.17
N SER A 352 -8.83 -13.58 3.20
CA SER A 352 -7.48 -13.02 3.29
C SER A 352 -7.32 -11.83 2.34
N GLY A 353 -6.75 -10.74 2.84
CA GLY A 353 -6.54 -9.49 2.11
C GLY A 353 -7.66 -8.47 2.31
N ILE A 354 -7.27 -7.20 2.28
CA ILE A 354 -8.14 -6.03 2.20
C ILE A 354 -7.52 -5.00 1.25
N HIS A 355 -8.28 -3.97 0.86
CA HIS A 355 -7.70 -2.75 0.29
C HIS A 355 -7.67 -1.64 1.31
N THR A 356 -6.64 -0.79 1.25
CA THR A 356 -6.63 0.47 2.00
C THR A 356 -7.82 1.33 1.60
N ILE A 357 -8.17 2.28 2.45
CA ILE A 357 -9.04 3.38 2.05
C ILE A 357 -8.42 4.10 0.86
N PRO A 358 -9.20 4.42 -0.18
CA PRO A 358 -8.69 5.16 -1.32
C PRO A 358 -8.08 6.49 -0.88
N ARG A 359 -6.91 6.83 -1.41
CA ARG A 359 -6.17 8.05 -1.04
C ARG A 359 -6.15 9.01 -2.22
N THR A 360 -6.40 10.28 -1.99
CA THR A 360 -6.04 11.33 -2.97
C THR A 360 -4.54 11.56 -2.90
N ILE A 361 -3.87 11.66 -4.05
CA ILE A 361 -2.41 11.83 -4.14
C ILE A 361 -2.04 13.05 -4.99
N TRP A 362 -1.01 13.78 -4.58
CA TRP A 362 -0.49 14.95 -5.29
C TRP A 362 1.00 15.18 -4.99
N LEU A 363 1.65 16.07 -5.74
CA LEU A 363 3.04 16.45 -5.50
C LEU A 363 3.13 17.45 -4.35
N HIS A 364 4.00 17.19 -3.37
CA HIS A 364 4.32 18.16 -2.33
C HIS A 364 4.89 19.45 -2.93
N GLU A 365 4.66 20.60 -2.32
CA GLU A 365 5.14 21.90 -2.82
C GLU A 365 6.68 21.99 -2.99
N SER A 366 7.44 21.19 -2.24
CA SER A 366 8.89 21.07 -2.42
C SER A 366 9.30 20.39 -3.73
N GLY A 367 8.36 19.72 -4.42
CA GLY A 367 8.58 18.96 -5.65
C GLY A 367 9.34 17.64 -5.46
N LYS A 368 9.67 17.26 -4.22
CA LYS A 368 10.56 16.11 -3.92
C LYS A 368 9.84 14.79 -3.65
N GLN A 369 8.61 14.83 -3.18
CA GLN A 369 7.83 13.65 -2.79
C GLN A 369 6.34 13.85 -3.06
N LEU A 370 5.59 12.76 -3.05
CA LEU A 370 4.14 12.78 -3.10
C LEU A 370 3.55 12.87 -1.69
N VAL A 371 2.39 13.50 -1.58
CA VAL A 371 1.55 13.54 -0.38
C VAL A 371 0.29 12.73 -0.65
N GLN A 372 -0.22 12.06 0.38
CA GLN A 372 -1.42 11.23 0.29
C GLN A 372 -2.35 11.51 1.45
N TRP A 373 -3.66 11.53 1.18
CA TRP A 373 -4.67 11.69 2.22
C TRP A 373 -5.91 10.84 1.92
N PRO A 374 -6.55 10.20 2.90
CA PRO A 374 -7.81 9.48 2.68
C PRO A 374 -8.82 10.35 1.94
N VAL A 375 -9.58 9.76 1.01
CA VAL A 375 -10.65 10.48 0.31
C VAL A 375 -11.62 11.08 1.33
N VAL A 376 -11.99 12.36 1.15
CA VAL A 376 -12.84 13.11 2.08
C VAL A 376 -14.19 12.43 2.36
N GLU A 377 -14.65 11.59 1.44
CA GLU A 377 -15.88 10.80 1.59
C GLU A 377 -15.88 9.89 2.82
N ILE A 378 -14.71 9.43 3.28
CA ILE A 378 -14.62 8.62 4.50
C ILE A 378 -15.15 9.37 5.72
N GLU A 379 -15.03 10.69 5.74
CA GLU A 379 -15.45 11.53 6.87
C GLU A 379 -16.97 11.48 7.09
N LYS A 380 -17.75 11.06 6.09
CA LYS A 380 -19.20 10.82 6.24
C LYS A 380 -19.53 9.69 7.23
N LEU A 381 -18.57 8.82 7.53
CA LEU A 381 -18.72 7.76 8.52
C LEU A 381 -18.49 8.25 9.96
N ARG A 382 -17.86 9.42 10.15
CA ARG A 382 -17.55 9.98 11.47
C ARG A 382 -18.83 10.23 12.28
N VAL A 383 -18.84 9.74 13.52
CA VAL A 383 -19.88 10.00 14.54
C VAL A 383 -19.25 10.07 15.93
N ASN A 384 -20.01 10.51 16.93
CA ASN A 384 -19.56 10.60 18.33
C ASN A 384 -18.21 11.32 18.46
N HIS A 385 -18.18 12.58 17.99
CA HIS A 385 -16.96 13.39 18.02
C HIS A 385 -16.53 13.67 19.45
N VAL A 386 -15.29 13.29 19.76
CA VAL A 386 -14.58 13.64 20.98
C VAL A 386 -13.51 14.65 20.61
N ASN A 387 -13.59 15.82 21.23
CA ASN A 387 -12.59 16.87 21.11
C ASN A 387 -11.98 17.09 22.49
N LEU A 388 -10.65 16.94 22.60
CA LEU A 388 -9.93 17.25 23.83
C LEU A 388 -9.18 18.59 23.67
N PRO A 389 -9.29 19.50 24.65
CA PRO A 389 -8.59 20.76 24.60
C PRO A 389 -7.07 20.55 24.63
N THR A 390 -6.34 21.61 24.30
CA THR A 390 -4.87 21.64 24.42
C THR A 390 -4.45 21.10 25.79
N LYS A 391 -3.57 20.10 25.79
CA LYS A 391 -3.09 19.45 27.02
C LYS A 391 -1.59 19.22 26.95
N LEU A 392 -0.90 19.54 28.04
CA LEU A 392 0.49 19.11 28.24
C LEU A 392 0.49 17.63 28.62
N LEU A 393 1.20 16.81 27.86
CA LEU A 393 1.38 15.39 28.11
C LEU A 393 2.78 15.16 28.67
N LYS A 394 2.85 14.93 29.98
CA LYS A 394 4.13 14.81 30.68
C LYS A 394 4.89 13.55 30.28
N GLY A 395 6.20 13.56 30.50
CA GLY A 395 7.00 12.35 30.36
C GLY A 395 6.43 11.18 31.19
N ALA A 396 6.32 10.01 30.56
CA ALA A 396 5.66 8.80 31.07
C ALA A 396 4.14 8.93 31.38
N GLU A 397 3.44 9.92 30.81
CA GLU A 397 1.99 10.07 30.95
C GLU A 397 1.22 9.31 29.85
N LEU A 398 0.09 8.72 30.24
CA LEU A 398 -0.93 8.19 29.33
C LEU A 398 -2.24 8.95 29.52
N LEU A 399 -2.87 9.29 28.41
CA LEU A 399 -4.19 9.91 28.34
C LEU A 399 -5.14 8.98 27.56
N GLN A 400 -6.09 8.38 28.26
CA GLN A 400 -7.11 7.56 27.62
C GLN A 400 -8.09 8.44 26.82
N ILE A 401 -8.40 8.03 25.59
CA ILE A 401 -9.41 8.67 24.74
C ILE A 401 -10.70 7.87 24.90
N ASN A 402 -11.65 8.41 25.65
CA ASN A 402 -12.95 7.81 25.92
C ASN A 402 -14.03 8.38 24.99
N GLY A 403 -15.18 7.69 24.87
CA GLY A 403 -16.33 8.17 24.12
C GLY A 403 -16.33 7.82 22.63
N VAL A 404 -15.37 6.99 22.18
CA VAL A 404 -15.30 6.47 20.81
C VAL A 404 -15.27 4.94 20.79
N THR A 405 -15.71 4.36 19.67
CA THR A 405 -15.59 2.93 19.39
C THR A 405 -14.14 2.61 19.02
N ALA A 406 -13.33 2.27 20.01
CA ALA A 406 -11.87 2.19 19.87
C ALA A 406 -11.35 1.17 18.84
N SER A 407 -12.14 0.14 18.49
CA SER A 407 -11.79 -0.79 17.43
C SER A 407 -12.17 -0.30 16.02
N GLN A 408 -12.94 0.79 15.91
CA GLN A 408 -13.46 1.31 14.63
C GLN A 408 -13.59 2.84 14.71
N ALA A 409 -12.47 3.54 14.51
CA ALA A 409 -12.34 4.97 14.78
C ALA A 409 -11.42 5.70 13.78
N ASP A 410 -11.56 7.03 13.74
CA ASP A 410 -10.64 7.95 13.06
C ASP A 410 -10.13 8.93 14.12
N VAL A 411 -8.82 9.04 14.27
CA VAL A 411 -8.18 9.88 15.29
C VAL A 411 -7.19 10.83 14.62
N GLU A 412 -7.36 12.13 14.85
CA GLU A 412 -6.45 13.18 14.42
C GLU A 412 -5.85 13.87 15.65
N ILE A 413 -4.53 13.87 15.76
CA ILE A 413 -3.80 14.46 16.88
C ILE A 413 -2.61 15.28 16.36
N ALA A 414 -2.35 16.43 16.97
CA ALA A 414 -1.22 17.29 16.62
C ALA A 414 -0.37 17.62 17.84
N PHE A 415 0.93 17.38 17.75
CA PHE A 415 1.90 17.63 18.80
C PHE A 415 2.74 18.88 18.50
N GLU A 416 3.02 19.64 19.54
CA GLU A 416 3.97 20.76 19.56
C GLU A 416 5.05 20.44 20.59
N VAL A 417 6.30 20.57 20.17
CA VAL A 417 7.47 20.35 21.02
C VAL A 417 7.99 21.69 21.52
N ASN A 418 8.36 21.75 22.80
CA ASN A 418 8.88 22.98 23.38
C ASN A 418 10.28 23.28 22.80
N LYS A 419 10.46 24.49 22.25
CA LYS A 419 11.74 24.94 21.68
C LYS A 419 12.88 24.91 22.70
N ASN A 420 12.57 25.13 23.98
CA ASN A 420 13.58 25.14 25.04
C ASN A 420 14.11 23.74 25.37
N THR A 421 13.39 22.68 24.99
CA THR A 421 13.76 21.29 25.26
C THR A 421 14.18 20.54 23.99
N ILE A 422 14.28 21.24 22.85
CA ILE A 422 14.74 20.62 21.59
C ILE A 422 16.16 20.05 21.69
N GLY A 423 17.01 20.67 22.53
CA GLY A 423 18.37 20.20 22.82
C GLY A 423 18.43 18.86 23.57
N GLU A 424 17.30 18.36 24.07
CA GLU A 424 17.22 17.03 24.70
C GLU A 424 17.04 15.90 23.67
N ALA A 425 16.86 16.22 22.38
CA ALA A 425 16.82 15.22 21.31
C ALA A 425 18.09 14.36 21.33
N GLU A 426 17.92 13.04 21.24
CA GLU A 426 19.06 12.13 21.08
C GLU A 426 19.79 12.43 19.76
N VAL A 427 21.12 12.47 19.76
CA VAL A 427 21.90 12.74 18.56
C VAL A 427 22.25 11.45 17.84
N LEU A 428 21.97 11.41 16.54
CA LEU A 428 22.40 10.34 15.65
C LEU A 428 23.72 10.72 14.97
N GLU A 429 24.70 9.82 15.01
CA GLU A 429 25.98 10.01 14.30
C GLU A 429 25.85 9.73 12.80
N LYS A 430 25.02 8.75 12.44
CA LYS A 430 24.69 8.34 11.08
C LYS A 430 23.17 8.16 10.97
N LEU A 431 22.64 8.32 9.77
CA LEU A 431 21.23 8.03 9.50
C LEU A 431 21.07 6.51 9.30
N PRO A 432 20.42 5.78 10.23
CA PRO A 432 20.17 4.35 10.04
C PRO A 432 18.95 4.12 9.15
N ASP A 433 18.71 2.86 8.77
CA ASP A 433 17.42 2.45 8.25
C ASP A 433 16.31 2.78 9.29
N PRO A 434 15.27 3.53 8.91
CA PRO A 434 14.25 3.98 9.85
C PRO A 434 13.39 2.84 10.42
N GLN A 435 13.15 1.78 9.65
CA GLN A 435 12.40 0.61 10.11
C GLN A 435 13.19 -0.17 11.17
N ILE A 436 14.49 -0.36 10.94
CA ILE A 436 15.41 -0.95 11.93
C ILE A 436 15.45 -0.07 13.19
N LEU A 437 15.54 1.25 13.03
CA LEU A 437 15.57 2.19 14.16
C LEU A 437 14.27 2.11 14.99
N CYS A 438 13.09 2.05 14.35
CA CYS A 438 11.82 1.86 15.05
C CYS A 438 11.77 0.52 15.80
N SER A 439 12.30 -0.56 15.21
CA SER A 439 12.35 -1.88 15.82
C SER A 439 13.29 -1.93 17.05
N GLN A 440 14.40 -1.19 17.01
CA GLN A 440 15.36 -1.10 18.12
C GLN A 440 14.92 -0.11 19.21
N LYS A 441 14.26 0.98 18.82
CA LYS A 441 13.83 2.07 19.71
C LYS A 441 12.30 2.18 19.77
N GLY A 442 11.64 1.04 20.02
CA GLY A 442 10.20 0.97 20.28
C GLY A 442 9.77 1.72 21.55
N THR A 443 8.53 1.51 21.96
CA THR A 443 7.87 2.33 23.02
C THR A 443 8.42 2.15 24.43
N SER A 444 9.15 1.06 24.69
CA SER A 444 9.81 0.77 25.97
C SER A 444 11.15 1.49 26.16
N VAL A 445 11.79 1.94 25.08
CA VAL A 445 13.09 2.62 25.14
C VAL A 445 12.83 4.11 25.35
N LYS A 446 13.32 4.71 26.44
CA LYS A 446 13.13 6.16 26.65
C LYS A 446 14.12 6.96 25.81
N SER A 447 13.71 8.14 25.33
CA SER A 447 14.61 9.19 24.83
C SER A 447 14.14 10.56 25.33
N GLY A 448 14.90 11.62 25.04
CA GLY A 448 14.49 12.98 25.36
C GLY A 448 13.12 13.31 24.77
N LEU A 449 13.07 13.38 23.43
CA LEU A 449 11.87 13.70 22.66
C LEU A 449 11.28 12.46 22.00
N GLY A 450 10.38 11.82 22.75
CA GLY A 450 9.66 10.64 22.34
C GLY A 450 10.18 9.34 22.97
N PRO A 451 9.47 8.23 22.75
CA PRO A 451 8.36 8.11 21.81
C PRO A 451 7.07 8.74 22.36
N PHE A 452 6.38 9.53 21.53
CA PHE A 452 5.06 10.08 21.84
C PHE A 452 4.11 9.92 20.66
N GLY A 453 2.84 9.63 20.92
CA GLY A 453 1.88 9.28 19.87
C GLY A 453 0.61 8.63 20.41
N LEU A 454 0.13 7.60 19.71
CA LEU A 454 -1.07 6.85 20.05
C LEU A 454 -0.74 5.38 20.35
N PHE A 455 -1.42 4.83 21.36
CA PHE A 455 -1.67 3.39 21.46
C PHE A 455 -3.08 3.12 20.95
N VAL A 456 -3.20 2.27 19.94
CA VAL A 456 -4.46 1.81 19.36
C VAL A 456 -4.59 0.31 19.56
N PHE A 457 -5.82 -0.21 19.51
CA PHE A 457 -6.11 -1.61 19.86
C PHE A 457 -5.48 -2.01 21.20
N ALA A 458 -5.53 -1.11 22.19
CA ALA A 458 -4.95 -1.36 23.49
C ALA A 458 -5.91 -2.18 24.36
N SER A 459 -5.40 -3.20 25.05
CA SER A 459 -6.18 -3.95 26.03
C SER A 459 -6.10 -3.31 27.42
N LYS A 460 -7.06 -3.62 28.30
CA LYS A 460 -6.99 -3.19 29.71
C LYS A 460 -5.70 -3.72 30.34
N GLY A 461 -4.92 -2.83 30.96
CA GLY A 461 -3.60 -3.16 31.51
C GLY A 461 -2.47 -3.21 30.47
N LEU A 462 -2.73 -2.80 29.22
CA LEU A 462 -1.75 -2.69 28.13
C LEU A 462 -0.98 -3.99 27.89
N GLN A 463 -1.66 -5.13 27.94
CA GLN A 463 -1.04 -6.41 27.60
C GLN A 463 -0.80 -6.49 26.09
N GLU A 464 -1.78 -6.03 25.32
CA GLU A 464 -1.73 -5.84 23.87
C GLU A 464 -1.93 -4.37 23.54
N PHE A 465 -1.20 -3.86 22.55
CA PHE A 465 -1.44 -2.58 21.89
C PHE A 465 -0.59 -2.47 20.63
N THR A 466 -1.05 -1.69 19.67
CA THR A 466 -0.24 -1.20 18.55
C THR A 466 0.10 0.26 18.81
N SER A 467 1.36 0.62 18.59
CA SER A 467 1.84 1.97 18.86
C SER A 467 2.20 2.70 17.58
N VAL A 468 1.68 3.92 17.43
CA VAL A 468 1.93 4.80 16.30
C VAL A 468 2.47 6.10 16.86
N PHE A 469 3.75 6.41 16.59
CA PHE A 469 4.44 7.45 17.34
C PHE A 469 5.54 8.17 16.58
N PHE A 470 5.95 9.30 17.13
CA PHE A 470 7.11 10.05 16.70
C PHE A 470 8.27 9.95 17.70
N ARG A 471 9.49 10.03 17.17
CA ARG A 471 10.70 10.39 17.90
C ARG A 471 11.42 11.50 17.16
N ILE A 472 12.11 12.36 17.91
CA ILE A 472 12.91 13.44 17.34
C ILE A 472 14.37 13.20 17.70
N PHE A 473 15.23 13.29 16.69
CA PHE A 473 16.68 13.16 16.82
C PHE A 473 17.38 14.40 16.30
N GLY A 474 18.52 14.73 16.90
CA GLY A 474 19.49 15.64 16.29
C GLY A 474 20.33 14.89 15.25
N PHE A 475 20.51 15.45 14.07
CA PHE A 475 21.37 14.91 13.01
C PHE A 475 21.94 16.05 12.15
N GLN A 476 23.27 16.12 12.03
CA GLN A 476 23.97 17.14 11.21
C GLN A 476 23.46 18.59 11.44
N ASN A 477 23.35 19.00 12.71
CA ASN A 477 22.85 20.32 13.14
C ASN A 477 21.39 20.61 12.78
N LYS A 478 20.60 19.58 12.43
CA LYS A 478 19.15 19.67 12.19
C LYS A 478 18.42 18.68 13.08
N ASN A 479 17.11 18.85 13.19
CA ASN A 479 16.24 17.85 13.79
C ASN A 479 15.65 16.98 12.68
N ILE A 480 15.61 15.68 12.91
CA ILE A 480 14.90 14.72 12.06
C ILE A 480 13.81 14.04 12.87
N VAL A 481 12.71 13.71 12.21
CA VAL A 481 11.56 13.10 12.86
C VAL A 481 11.38 11.69 12.34
N LEU A 482 11.51 10.72 13.24
CA LEU A 482 11.20 9.32 12.97
C LEU A 482 9.72 9.09 13.25
N PHE A 483 9.02 8.51 12.29
CA PHE A 483 7.62 8.08 12.39
C PHE A 483 7.57 6.55 12.38
N CYS A 484 6.98 5.97 13.43
CA CYS A 484 6.95 4.52 13.64
C CYS A 484 5.52 3.99 13.75
N SER A 485 5.31 2.78 13.23
CA SER A 485 4.25 1.86 13.67
C SER A 485 4.92 0.64 14.28
N ASP A 486 4.77 0.44 15.58
CA ASP A 486 5.34 -0.69 16.30
C ASP A 486 4.20 -1.58 16.84
N GLN A 487 4.15 -2.78 16.27
CA GLN A 487 3.17 -3.84 16.54
C GLN A 487 3.79 -5.05 17.25
N SER A 488 5.01 -4.92 17.78
CA SER A 488 5.71 -5.98 18.54
C SER A 488 4.89 -6.51 19.74
N ARG A 489 3.96 -5.70 20.25
CA ARG A 489 3.02 -6.02 21.33
C ARG A 489 1.54 -5.99 20.90
N SER A 490 1.25 -6.02 19.61
CA SER A 490 -0.12 -5.90 19.10
C SER A 490 -0.99 -7.15 19.36
N SER A 491 -0.36 -8.32 19.58
CA SER A 491 -1.07 -9.56 19.85
C SER A 491 -0.29 -10.48 20.81
N LEU A 492 -1.04 -11.23 21.62
CA LEU A 492 -0.54 -12.37 22.39
C LEU A 492 -0.29 -13.60 21.50
N ASN A 493 -0.96 -13.70 20.34
CA ASN A 493 -0.66 -14.75 19.37
C ASN A 493 0.65 -14.39 18.62
N LYS A 494 1.68 -15.21 18.83
CA LYS A 494 3.03 -15.03 18.27
C LYS A 494 3.19 -15.60 16.86
N ASP A 495 2.19 -16.29 16.34
CA ASP A 495 2.17 -16.77 14.95
C ASP A 495 1.86 -15.63 13.96
N ASN A 496 1.40 -14.47 14.47
CA ASN A 496 1.24 -13.27 13.67
C ASN A 496 2.60 -12.65 13.32
N ASP A 497 2.71 -12.06 12.14
CA ASP A 497 3.79 -11.14 11.79
C ASP A 497 3.65 -9.84 12.58
N LEU A 498 4.56 -9.64 13.54
CA LEU A 498 4.62 -8.47 14.42
C LEU A 498 5.71 -7.47 14.01
N THR A 499 6.21 -7.54 12.77
CA THR A 499 7.28 -6.67 12.25
C THR A 499 6.92 -5.21 12.41
N SER A 500 7.76 -4.39 13.05
CA SER A 500 7.56 -2.95 13.17
C SER A 500 7.97 -2.23 11.88
N TYR A 501 7.33 -1.09 11.60
CA TYR A 501 7.54 -0.26 10.42
C TYR A 501 7.99 1.14 10.82
N GLY A 502 8.74 1.81 9.93
CA GLY A 502 9.32 3.11 10.22
C GLY A 502 9.74 3.90 8.99
N THR A 503 9.65 5.21 9.07
CA THR A 503 10.21 6.14 8.09
C THR A 503 10.57 7.49 8.71
N PHE A 504 11.39 8.28 8.04
CA PHE A 504 11.62 9.68 8.41
C PHE A 504 10.62 10.60 7.72
N ILE A 505 10.23 11.68 8.40
CA ILE A 505 9.37 12.72 7.83
C ILE A 505 10.08 14.07 7.81
N ASP A 506 9.91 14.79 6.70
CA ASP A 506 10.44 16.14 6.50
C ASP A 506 9.47 17.18 7.09
N VAL A 507 9.65 17.46 8.38
CA VAL A 507 8.87 18.44 9.15
C VAL A 507 9.82 19.27 10.01
N ASP A 508 9.73 20.60 9.91
CA ASP A 508 10.47 21.49 10.79
C ASP A 508 9.74 21.63 12.13
N VAL A 509 10.12 20.80 13.10
CA VAL A 509 9.51 20.75 14.44
C VAL A 509 9.59 22.06 15.25
N LEU A 510 10.34 23.06 14.80
CA LEU A 510 10.39 24.39 15.43
C LEU A 510 9.33 25.36 14.88
N HIS A 511 8.75 25.06 13.72
CA HIS A 511 7.82 25.96 13.01
C HIS A 511 6.51 25.27 12.63
N GLU A 512 6.53 23.94 12.51
CA GLU A 512 5.40 23.10 12.15
C GLU A 512 4.98 22.22 13.33
N LYS A 513 3.70 21.87 13.36
CA LYS A 513 3.16 20.87 14.30
C LYS A 513 3.36 19.48 13.72
N LEU A 514 3.59 18.51 14.59
CA LEU A 514 3.61 17.09 14.21
C LEU A 514 2.19 16.54 14.22
N SER A 515 1.55 16.56 13.06
CA SER A 515 0.24 15.97 12.86
C SER A 515 0.34 14.46 12.63
N LEU A 516 -0.64 13.75 13.20
CA LEU A 516 -0.85 12.32 13.03
C LEU A 516 -2.35 12.08 12.86
N ARG A 517 -2.74 11.47 11.75
CA ARG A 517 -4.06 10.88 11.57
C ARG A 517 -3.95 9.37 11.57
N THR A 518 -4.84 8.68 12.27
CA THR A 518 -4.85 7.23 12.35
C THR A 518 -6.27 6.71 12.16
N LEU A 519 -6.48 5.97 11.06
CA LEU A 519 -7.69 5.19 10.82
C LEU A 519 -7.52 3.81 11.48
N ILE A 520 -8.49 3.42 12.30
CA ILE A 520 -8.46 2.22 13.12
C ILE A 520 -9.66 1.37 12.75
N ASP A 521 -9.45 0.17 12.21
CA ASP A 521 -10.56 -0.67 11.73
C ASP A 521 -10.33 -2.17 11.98
N HIS A 522 -10.55 -2.58 13.22
CA HIS A 522 -10.46 -3.95 13.76
C HIS A 522 -9.09 -4.61 13.63
N SER A 523 -8.67 -4.96 12.41
CA SER A 523 -7.38 -5.61 12.14
C SER A 523 -6.42 -4.79 11.29
N VAL A 524 -6.76 -3.54 10.98
CA VAL A 524 -5.91 -2.63 10.22
C VAL A 524 -5.79 -1.28 10.92
N VAL A 525 -4.59 -0.70 10.83
CA VAL A 525 -4.29 0.69 11.17
C VAL A 525 -3.67 1.36 9.95
N GLU A 526 -4.25 2.44 9.46
CA GLU A 526 -3.62 3.33 8.48
C GLU A 526 -3.22 4.64 9.16
N SER A 527 -1.93 4.96 9.16
CA SER A 527 -1.38 6.11 9.88
C SER A 527 -0.72 7.09 8.91
N PHE A 528 -1.09 8.38 9.03
CA PHE A 528 -0.65 9.48 8.18
C PHE A 528 0.08 10.51 9.03
N GLY A 529 1.41 10.55 8.91
CA GLY A 529 2.27 11.47 9.64
C GLY A 529 2.61 12.71 8.81
N GLY A 530 2.64 13.88 9.45
CA GLY A 530 2.99 15.14 8.81
C GLY A 530 2.06 15.49 7.65
N GLU A 531 0.75 15.42 7.89
CA GLU A 531 -0.29 15.72 6.88
C GLU A 531 -0.20 14.85 5.62
N GLY A 532 0.21 13.59 5.79
CA GLY A 532 0.28 12.63 4.68
C GLY A 532 1.60 12.64 3.91
N LYS A 533 2.62 13.37 4.40
CA LYS A 533 4.01 13.27 3.92
C LYS A 533 4.57 11.86 4.08
N ALA A 534 4.14 11.12 5.10
CA ALA A 534 4.40 9.70 5.24
C ALA A 534 3.17 8.92 5.66
N CYS A 535 3.06 7.70 5.11
CA CYS A 535 1.98 6.76 5.41
C CYS A 535 2.58 5.44 5.90
N ILE A 536 1.95 4.84 6.92
CA ILE A 536 2.27 3.50 7.39
C ILE A 536 0.96 2.74 7.63
N THR A 537 0.80 1.63 6.91
CA THR A 537 -0.31 0.69 7.08
C THR A 537 0.18 -0.56 7.81
N ALA A 538 -0.53 -0.97 8.86
CA ALA A 538 -0.20 -2.17 9.63
C ALA A 538 -1.42 -3.08 9.79
N ARG A 539 -1.18 -4.40 9.79
CA ARG A 539 -2.19 -5.43 10.10
C ARG A 539 -1.88 -6.04 11.45
N VAL A 540 -2.91 -6.14 12.29
CA VAL A 540 -2.78 -6.62 13.66
C VAL A 540 -3.99 -7.44 14.07
N TYR A 541 -3.77 -8.45 14.92
CA TYR A 541 -4.82 -9.40 15.32
C TYR A 541 -4.79 -9.59 16.84
N PRO A 542 -5.17 -8.56 17.61
CA PRO A 542 -5.21 -8.65 19.07
C PRO A 542 -6.19 -9.72 19.52
N THR A 543 -5.87 -10.41 20.61
CA THR A 543 -6.71 -11.48 21.17
C THR A 543 -7.64 -10.98 22.29
N LEU A 544 -7.25 -9.87 22.95
CA LEU A 544 -7.96 -9.23 24.05
C LEU A 544 -8.62 -7.92 23.61
N ALA A 545 -7.90 -7.10 22.84
CA ALA A 545 -8.35 -5.77 22.40
C ALA A 545 -9.22 -5.83 21.14
N VAL A 546 -10.27 -6.64 21.18
CA VAL A 546 -11.24 -6.82 20.08
C VAL A 546 -12.57 -6.16 20.42
N ASN A 547 -13.26 -5.62 19.41
CA ASN A 547 -14.57 -5.00 19.55
C ASN A 547 -14.60 -3.92 20.67
N ASP A 548 -15.55 -4.04 21.61
CA ASP A 548 -15.79 -3.13 22.73
C ASP A 548 -14.70 -3.17 23.82
N LYS A 549 -13.76 -4.12 23.75
CA LYS A 549 -12.63 -4.24 24.68
C LYS A 549 -11.40 -3.48 24.24
N ALA A 550 -11.35 -3.01 22.99
CA ALA A 550 -10.28 -2.16 22.51
C ALA A 550 -10.32 -0.80 23.21
N LEU A 551 -9.16 -0.20 23.42
CA LEU A 551 -8.98 1.12 24.00
C LEU A 551 -8.00 1.93 23.14
N ILE A 552 -8.08 3.26 23.24
CA ILE A 552 -7.14 4.19 22.59
C ILE A 552 -6.54 5.10 23.65
N TYR A 553 -5.22 5.32 23.57
CA TYR A 553 -4.50 6.26 24.42
C TYR A 553 -3.64 7.19 23.58
N ALA A 554 -3.56 8.46 23.97
CA ALA A 554 -2.40 9.28 23.66
C ALA A 554 -1.33 9.04 24.73
N PHE A 555 -0.06 8.94 24.35
CA PHE A 555 1.03 8.64 25.28
C PHE A 555 2.28 9.48 25.00
N ASN A 556 3.08 9.69 26.04
CA ASN A 556 4.44 10.19 25.93
C ASN A 556 5.34 9.37 26.85
N ASN A 557 6.18 8.51 26.28
CA ASN A 557 7.19 7.75 27.01
C ASN A 557 8.58 8.39 26.96
N GLY A 558 8.70 9.60 26.42
CA GLY A 558 9.91 10.42 26.50
C GLY A 558 10.15 10.97 27.91
N THR A 559 11.33 11.57 28.12
CA THR A 559 11.63 12.28 29.38
C THR A 559 11.15 13.73 29.36
N THR A 560 10.98 14.30 28.17
CA THR A 560 10.50 15.66 27.97
C THR A 560 8.98 15.69 27.78
N ASP A 561 8.33 16.74 28.28
CA ASP A 561 6.91 16.98 28.04
C ASP A 561 6.64 17.37 26.58
N VAL A 562 5.51 16.93 26.04
CA VAL A 562 5.02 17.35 24.71
C VAL A 562 3.61 17.91 24.84
N LYS A 563 3.27 18.88 24.01
CA LYS A 563 1.96 19.52 24.05
C LYS A 563 1.08 18.94 22.96
N ILE A 564 -0.05 18.36 23.34
CA ILE A 564 -1.14 18.07 22.42
C ILE A 564 -1.85 19.40 22.14
N THR A 565 -1.77 19.88 20.90
CA THR A 565 -2.41 21.16 20.50
C THR A 565 -3.83 20.96 19.97
N SER A 566 -4.12 19.78 19.43
CA SER A 566 -5.46 19.36 19.03
C SER A 566 -5.55 17.85 19.10
N LEU A 567 -6.67 17.33 19.58
CA LEU A 567 -6.99 15.91 19.53
C LEU A 567 -8.48 15.78 19.23
N ASN A 568 -8.77 15.20 18.08
CA ASN A 568 -10.11 14.84 17.65
C ASN A 568 -10.17 13.34 17.42
N ALA A 569 -11.22 12.71 17.94
CA ALA A 569 -11.50 11.31 17.69
C ALA A 569 -12.97 11.14 17.32
N TRP A 570 -13.24 10.28 16.35
CA TRP A 570 -14.59 9.93 15.94
C TRP A 570 -14.73 8.42 15.99
N SER A 571 -15.87 7.95 16.49
CA SER A 571 -16.31 6.60 16.13
C SER A 571 -16.63 6.59 14.63
N MET A 572 -16.33 5.50 13.95
CA MET A 572 -16.67 5.36 12.53
C MET A 572 -17.87 4.44 12.39
N LYS A 573 -18.87 4.83 11.59
CA LYS A 573 -19.93 3.93 11.14
C LYS A 573 -19.35 2.85 10.22
N LYS A 574 -20.01 1.70 10.14
CA LYS A 574 -19.70 0.70 9.12
C LYS A 574 -20.10 1.22 7.74
N ALA A 575 -19.25 1.01 6.75
CA ALA A 575 -19.60 1.19 5.35
C ALA A 575 -20.46 0.00 4.87
N ARG A 576 -21.25 0.23 3.82
CA ARG A 576 -21.96 -0.85 3.11
C ARG A 576 -21.02 -1.41 2.06
N LEU A 577 -20.27 -2.46 2.40
CA LEU A 577 -19.22 -3.01 1.51
C LEU A 577 -19.71 -4.14 0.59
N ASN A 578 -20.85 -4.75 0.92
CA ASN A 578 -21.43 -5.91 0.22
C ASN A 578 -22.97 -5.80 0.16
N GLY A 579 -23.48 -4.58 0.00
CA GLY A 579 -24.92 -4.32 -0.02
C GLY A 579 -25.57 -4.76 -1.34
N LYS A 580 -26.82 -5.20 -1.32
CA LYS A 580 -27.62 -5.35 -2.55
C LYS A 580 -28.06 -3.97 -3.05
N LEU A 581 -28.21 -3.84 -4.37
CA LEU A 581 -28.82 -2.68 -5.03
C LEU A 581 -30.21 -2.36 -4.49
#